data_AF-A0AAU9VCX4-F1
#
_entry.id   AF-A0AAU9VCX4-F1
#
_cell.length_a   1.000
_cell.length_b   1.000
_cell.length_c   1.000
_cell.angle_alpha   90.00
_cell.angle_beta   90.00
_cell.angle_gamma   90.00
#
_symmetry.space_group_name_H-M   'P 1'
#
loop_
_entity.id
_entity.type
_entity.pdbx_description
1 polymer ?
#
loop_
_entity_poly.entity_id
_entity_poly.type
_entity_poly.pdbx_seq_one_letter_code
_entity_poly.pdbx_strand_id
1 'polypeptide(L)'
;MSDQWRTVPERKIQPESPEINKALKQKKLDAFWLIQPIPTSNRFSDLSDDTQIPQTNDIIEKPVKAPPLYVDRVSNIQPLLKMLDEIAADDYEEKVLPNDQVKIQPKSTESYKKIVKNLQESQ
;
A
#
# COMPACT_ATOMS: atom_id res chain seq x y z
N MET A 1 -40.64 -33.41 -7.86
CA MET A 1 -39.69 -34.53 -7.75
C MET A 1 -38.62 -34.06 -6.78
N SER A 2 -38.57 -34.62 -5.57
CA SER A 2 -37.67 -34.16 -4.51
C SER A 2 -36.49 -35.12 -4.43
N ASP A 3 -35.27 -34.62 -4.67
CA ASP A 3 -34.04 -35.40 -4.54
C ASP A 3 -33.64 -35.55 -3.07
N GLN A 4 -33.67 -36.78 -2.57
CA GLN A 4 -33.14 -37.15 -1.25
C GLN A 4 -31.64 -37.43 -1.37
N TRP A 5 -30.83 -36.62 -0.70
CA TRP A 5 -29.42 -36.91 -0.48
C TRP A 5 -29.26 -38.23 0.29
N ARG A 6 -28.39 -39.12 -0.19
CA ARG A 6 -28.04 -40.38 0.49
C ARG A 6 -26.61 -40.33 0.99
N THR A 7 -26.40 -40.69 2.24
CA THR A 7 -25.09 -40.73 2.90
C THR A 7 -24.34 -42.02 2.53
N VAL A 8 -23.09 -41.90 2.10
CA VAL A 8 -22.21 -43.03 1.74
C VAL A 8 -21.51 -43.55 3.01
N PRO A 9 -21.45 -44.87 3.25
CA PRO A 9 -20.76 -45.41 4.42
C PRO A 9 -19.24 -45.30 4.27
N GLU A 10 -18.58 -44.72 5.27
CA GLU A 10 -17.11 -44.65 5.34
C GLU A 10 -16.51 -46.02 5.66
N ARG A 11 -15.66 -46.55 4.75
CA ARG A 11 -14.76 -47.66 5.07
C ARG A 11 -13.52 -47.11 5.76
N LYS A 12 -13.41 -47.30 7.08
CA LYS A 12 -12.18 -47.03 7.82
C LYS A 12 -11.14 -48.10 7.51
N ILE A 13 -10.11 -47.74 6.74
CA ILE A 13 -8.91 -48.56 6.59
C ILE A 13 -8.06 -48.34 7.85
N GLN A 14 -7.76 -49.40 8.59
CA GLN A 14 -6.79 -49.32 9.68
C GLN A 14 -5.39 -49.30 9.06
N PRO A 15 -4.54 -48.30 9.36
CA PRO A 15 -3.14 -48.39 8.96
C PRO A 15 -2.48 -49.54 9.74
N GLU A 16 -1.80 -50.44 9.03
CA GLU A 16 -0.91 -51.42 9.62
C GLU A 16 0.23 -50.67 10.33
N SER A 17 0.14 -50.59 11.66
CA SER A 17 1.19 -50.02 12.48
C SER A 17 2.31 -51.05 12.60
N PRO A 18 3.57 -50.73 12.26
CA PRO A 18 4.67 -51.67 12.43
C PRO A 18 4.99 -51.78 13.93
N GLU A 19 4.24 -52.63 14.63
CA GLU A 19 4.71 -53.18 15.88
C GLU A 19 5.86 -54.14 15.56
N ILE A 20 7.08 -53.66 15.77
CA ILE A 20 8.22 -54.33 16.45
C ILE A 20 9.43 -53.44 16.17
N ASN A 21 9.53 -52.34 16.89
CA ASN A 21 10.81 -51.79 17.31
C ASN A 21 10.60 -51.30 18.73
N LYS A 22 11.34 -51.90 19.66
CA LYS A 22 11.30 -51.61 21.10
C LYS A 22 11.18 -50.09 21.29
N ALA A 23 10.25 -49.65 22.13
CA ALA A 23 10.09 -48.24 22.48
C ALA A 23 11.39 -47.71 23.13
N LEU A 24 12.33 -47.29 22.29
CA LEU A 24 13.52 -46.58 22.73
C LEU A 24 13.00 -45.24 23.22
N LYS A 25 13.00 -45.06 24.54
CA LYS A 25 12.71 -43.75 25.15
C LYS A 25 13.60 -42.72 24.45
N GLN A 26 12.98 -41.65 23.95
CA GLN A 26 13.71 -40.54 23.34
C GLN A 26 14.78 -40.07 24.32
N LYS A 27 16.05 -40.03 23.88
CA LYS A 27 17.13 -39.48 24.70
C LYS A 27 16.83 -38.00 24.94
N LYS A 28 16.91 -37.56 26.21
CA LYS A 28 16.86 -36.14 26.55
C LYS A 28 18.04 -35.48 25.84
N LEU A 29 17.74 -34.56 24.94
CA LEU A 29 18.75 -33.80 24.23
C LEU A 29 19.23 -32.69 25.17
N ASP A 30 20.42 -32.88 25.75
CA ASP A 30 21.08 -31.89 26.64
C ASP A 30 21.71 -30.72 25.87
N ALA A 31 21.62 -30.72 24.54
CA ALA A 31 22.17 -29.70 23.67
C ALA A 31 21.08 -29.16 22.72
N PHE A 32 20.08 -28.49 23.29
CA PHE A 32 19.27 -27.57 22.51
C PHE A 32 19.81 -26.16 22.74
N TRP A 33 19.96 -25.43 21.65
CA TRP A 33 20.25 -24.00 21.50
C TRP A 33 19.45 -23.01 22.39
N LEU A 34 18.68 -23.52 23.37
CA LEU A 34 17.90 -22.80 24.38
C LEU A 34 18.49 -22.92 25.82
N ILE A 35 19.70 -23.44 26.02
CA ILE A 35 20.27 -23.59 27.39
C ILE A 35 20.39 -22.23 28.11
N GLN A 36 20.58 -21.15 27.36
CA GLN A 36 20.60 -19.81 27.94
C GLN A 36 19.22 -19.17 27.80
N PRO A 37 18.62 -18.66 28.89
CA PRO A 37 17.39 -17.88 28.80
C PRO A 37 17.65 -16.68 27.88
N ILE A 38 16.92 -16.63 26.77
CA ILE A 38 17.00 -15.52 25.83
C ILE A 38 16.42 -14.29 26.54
N PRO A 39 17.11 -13.15 26.56
CA PRO A 39 16.57 -11.93 27.16
C PRO A 39 15.34 -11.48 26.37
N THR A 40 14.16 -11.73 26.92
CA THR A 40 12.88 -11.26 26.37
C THR A 40 12.60 -9.87 26.92
N SER A 41 13.24 -8.84 26.37
CA SER A 41 12.84 -7.46 26.67
C SER A 41 11.77 -6.99 25.69
N ASN A 42 10.67 -6.46 26.22
CA ASN A 42 9.62 -5.86 25.40
C ASN A 42 10.14 -4.51 24.89
N ARG A 43 10.11 -4.28 23.57
CA ARG A 43 10.51 -3.02 22.95
C ARG A 43 9.69 -1.80 23.44
N PHE A 44 8.55 -2.05 24.07
CA PHE A 44 7.65 -1.03 24.61
C PHE A 44 7.68 -0.93 26.13
N SER A 45 8.67 -1.53 26.82
CA SER A 45 8.79 -1.43 28.30
C SER A 45 8.90 0.01 28.80
N ASP A 46 9.45 0.90 27.98
CA ASP A 46 9.72 2.29 28.32
C ASP A 46 8.55 3.23 27.94
N LEU A 47 7.48 2.68 27.37
CA LEU A 47 6.23 3.43 27.20
C LEU A 47 5.55 3.50 28.57
N SER A 48 5.74 4.61 29.26
CA SER A 48 4.95 4.99 30.43
C SER A 48 3.46 5.04 30.03
N ASP A 49 2.54 4.65 30.93
CA ASP A 49 1.11 4.85 30.71
C ASP A 49 0.85 6.34 30.47
N ASP A 50 0.47 6.67 29.24
CA ASP A 50 0.19 8.03 28.77
C ASP A 50 -0.86 8.69 29.67
N THR A 51 -0.40 9.50 30.62
CA THR A 51 -1.23 10.58 31.14
C THR A 51 -1.38 11.55 29.97
N GLN A 52 -2.51 11.48 29.29
CA GLN A 52 -2.85 12.29 28.12
C GLN A 52 -2.68 13.78 28.41
N ILE A 53 -1.49 14.31 28.13
CA ILE A 53 -1.31 15.74 27.90
C ILE A 53 -1.95 15.97 26.52
N PRO A 54 -2.99 16.81 26.39
CA PRO A 54 -3.51 17.14 25.07
C PRO A 54 -2.42 17.91 24.34
N GLN A 55 -1.67 17.20 23.51
CA GLN A 55 -0.81 17.81 22.52
C GLN A 55 -1.74 18.61 21.62
N THR A 56 -1.68 19.93 21.74
CA THR A 56 -2.13 20.85 20.69
C THR A 56 -1.22 20.59 19.49
N ASN A 57 -1.51 19.51 18.77
CA ASN A 57 -1.01 19.30 17.43
C ASN A 57 -1.61 20.45 16.63
N ASP A 58 -0.81 21.46 16.33
CA ASP A 58 -1.06 22.30 15.18
C ASP A 58 -1.25 21.34 14.01
N ILE A 59 -2.50 21.12 13.61
CA ILE A 59 -2.84 20.33 12.44
C ILE A 59 -2.32 21.16 11.27
N ILE A 60 -1.06 20.93 10.88
CA ILE A 60 -0.52 21.37 9.62
C ILE A 60 -1.30 20.55 8.58
N GLU A 61 -2.45 21.06 8.17
CA GLU A 61 -3.23 20.50 7.07
C GLU A 61 -2.31 20.43 5.86
N LYS A 62 -1.89 19.21 5.49
CA LYS A 62 -1.13 19.00 4.27
C LYS A 62 -1.98 19.53 3.12
N PRO A 63 -1.46 20.44 2.27
CA PRO A 63 -2.22 20.93 1.14
C PRO A 63 -2.60 19.74 0.28
N VAL A 64 -3.92 19.57 0.07
CA VAL A 64 -4.45 18.53 -0.80
C VAL A 64 -3.98 18.83 -2.21
N LYS A 65 -3.09 17.99 -2.73
CA LYS A 65 -2.56 18.16 -4.09
C LYS A 65 -3.66 17.89 -5.11
N ALA A 66 -3.70 18.71 -6.16
CA ALA A 66 -4.62 18.51 -7.27
C ALA A 66 -4.27 17.22 -8.05
N PRO A 67 -5.25 16.58 -8.72
CA PRO A 67 -4.98 15.41 -9.51
C PRO A 67 -4.14 15.76 -10.76
N PRO A 68 -3.31 14.81 -11.25
CA PRO A 68 -2.56 14.98 -12.50
C PRO A 68 -3.49 15.02 -13.71
N LEU A 69 -3.11 15.84 -14.69
CA LEU A 69 -3.72 15.95 -16.01
C LEU A 69 -2.82 15.27 -17.04
N TYR A 70 -3.43 14.58 -18.01
CA TYR A 70 -2.73 13.94 -19.11
C TYR A 70 -3.26 14.52 -20.42
N VAL A 71 -2.37 15.07 -21.24
CA VAL A 71 -2.70 15.64 -22.55
C VAL A 71 -2.03 14.77 -23.60
N ASP A 72 -2.84 14.17 -24.47
CA ASP A 72 -2.37 13.26 -25.53
C ASP A 72 -2.12 14.01 -26.84
N ARG A 73 -1.30 13.43 -27.72
CA ARG A 73 -1.00 13.91 -29.08
C ARG A 73 -0.31 15.29 -29.12
N VAL A 74 0.54 15.57 -28.14
CA VAL A 74 1.33 16.80 -28.07
C VAL A 74 2.69 16.56 -28.75
N SER A 75 2.73 16.67 -30.08
CA SER A 75 3.99 16.54 -30.83
C SER A 75 4.90 17.78 -30.69
N ASN A 76 4.33 18.95 -30.38
CA ASN A 76 5.08 20.16 -30.05
C ASN A 76 4.60 20.75 -28.72
N ILE A 77 5.45 20.70 -27.70
CA ILE A 77 5.12 21.14 -26.34
C ILE A 77 5.24 22.66 -26.13
N GLN A 78 5.97 23.37 -26.98
CA GLN A 78 6.29 24.79 -26.80
C GLN A 78 5.04 25.71 -26.70
N PRO A 79 3.99 25.54 -27.53
CA PRO A 79 2.78 26.36 -27.42
C PRO A 79 2.01 26.09 -26.13
N LEU A 80 1.97 24.81 -25.71
CA LEU A 80 1.29 24.39 -24.49
C LEU A 80 1.95 24.99 -23.25
N LEU A 81 3.29 24.97 -23.19
CA LEU A 81 4.07 25.59 -22.12
C LEU A 81 3.80 27.10 -22.02
N LYS A 82 3.83 27.82 -23.14
CA LYS A 82 3.52 29.26 -23.15
C LYS A 82 2.12 29.56 -22.61
N MET A 83 1.13 28.79 -23.03
CA MET A 83 -0.24 28.92 -22.53
C MET A 83 -0.31 28.64 -21.02
N LEU A 84 0.35 27.57 -20.54
CA LEU A 84 0.38 27.24 -19.12
C LEU A 84 1.10 28.30 -18.28
N ASP A 85 2.19 28.88 -18.79
CA ASP A 85 2.92 29.97 -18.13
C ASP A 85 2.09 31.25 -18.00
N GLU A 86 1.28 31.58 -19.01
CA GLU A 86 0.36 32.73 -18.95
C GLU A 86 -0.75 32.54 -17.91
N ILE A 87 -1.18 31.30 -17.67
CA ILE A 87 -2.33 31.00 -16.80
C ILE A 87 -1.90 30.74 -15.35
N ALA A 88 -0.80 30.01 -15.17
CA ALA A 88 -0.36 29.45 -13.89
C ALA A 88 1.17 29.39 -13.83
N ALA A 89 1.83 30.54 -13.95
CA ALA A 89 3.28 30.64 -13.78
C ALA A 89 3.75 29.98 -12.47
N ASP A 90 4.72 29.07 -12.57
CA ASP A 90 5.35 28.31 -11.48
C ASP A 90 4.42 27.42 -10.62
N ASP A 91 3.15 27.30 -10.99
CA ASP A 91 2.12 26.61 -10.19
C ASP A 91 1.82 25.19 -10.65
N TYR A 92 2.61 24.68 -11.60
CA TYR A 92 2.51 23.33 -12.12
C TYR A 92 3.90 22.68 -12.26
N GLU A 93 3.91 21.36 -12.34
CA GLU A 93 5.06 20.56 -12.76
C GLU A 93 4.66 19.77 -14.00
N GLU A 94 5.43 19.90 -15.09
CA GLU A 94 5.24 19.14 -16.31
C GLU A 94 6.24 18.00 -16.47
N LYS A 95 5.78 16.93 -17.12
CA LYS A 95 6.63 15.81 -17.52
C LYS A 95 6.20 15.30 -18.89
N VAL A 96 7.14 15.31 -19.84
CA VAL A 96 6.95 14.68 -21.15
C VAL A 96 7.03 13.17 -20.97
N LEU A 97 5.98 12.47 -21.37
CA LEU A 97 5.86 11.03 -21.36
C LEU A 97 6.14 10.47 -22.77
N PRO A 98 6.52 9.18 -22.88
CA PRO A 98 6.56 8.49 -24.17
C PRO A 98 5.17 8.50 -24.83
N ASN A 99 5.12 8.46 -26.16
CA ASN A 99 3.89 8.49 -27.00
C ASN A 99 3.22 9.87 -27.13
N ASP A 100 3.99 10.95 -27.31
CA ASP A 100 3.48 12.32 -27.51
C ASP A 100 2.47 12.72 -26.42
N GLN A 101 2.74 12.33 -25.18
CA GLN A 101 1.88 12.62 -24.04
C GLN A 101 2.59 13.54 -23.06
N VAL A 102 1.85 14.48 -22.46
CA VAL A 102 2.37 15.38 -21.43
C VAL A 102 1.55 15.21 -20.17
N LYS A 103 2.23 14.94 -19.05
CA LYS A 103 1.65 14.96 -17.72
C LYS A 103 1.83 16.34 -17.11
N ILE A 104 0.76 16.94 -16.61
CA ILE A 104 0.76 18.23 -15.91
C ILE A 104 0.26 17.99 -14.49
N GLN A 105 1.03 18.40 -13.49
CA GLN A 105 0.73 18.23 -12.07
C GLN A 105 0.61 19.61 -11.41
N PRO A 106 -0.62 20.12 -11.19
CA PRO A 106 -0.80 21.40 -10.52
C PRO A 106 -0.49 21.32 -9.02
N LYS A 107 0.06 22.39 -8.47
CA LYS A 107 0.37 22.52 -7.03
C LYS A 107 -0.85 22.92 -6.21
N SER A 108 -1.78 23.67 -6.80
CA SER A 108 -3.01 24.17 -6.17
C SER A 108 -4.27 23.75 -6.93
N THR A 109 -5.39 23.62 -6.20
CA THR A 109 -6.72 23.35 -6.74
C THR A 109 -7.21 24.48 -7.66
N GLU A 110 -6.82 25.73 -7.38
CA GLU A 110 -7.20 26.88 -8.21
C GLU A 110 -6.54 26.80 -9.59
N SER A 111 -5.25 26.49 -9.61
CA SER A 111 -4.45 26.34 -10.83
C SER A 111 -4.98 25.18 -11.67
N TYR A 112 -5.35 24.06 -11.04
CA TYR A 112 -6.03 22.95 -11.72
C TYR A 112 -7.31 23.39 -12.45
N LYS A 113 -8.21 24.12 -11.78
CA LYS A 113 -9.48 24.57 -12.40
C LYS A 113 -9.23 25.50 -13.59
N LYS A 114 -8.26 26.43 -13.46
CA LYS A 114 -7.89 27.35 -14.54
C LYS A 114 -7.33 26.60 -15.75
N ILE A 115 -6.42 25.66 -15.52
CA ILE A 115 -5.80 24.85 -16.57
C ILE A 115 -6.87 24.01 -17.30
N VAL A 116 -7.73 23.30 -16.56
CA VAL A 116 -8.79 22.47 -17.16
C VAL A 116 -9.73 23.31 -18.01
N LYS A 117 -10.15 24.49 -17.52
CA LYS A 117 -11.05 25.37 -18.26
C LYS A 117 -10.45 25.81 -19.61
N ASN A 118 -9.18 26.22 -19.62
CA ASN A 118 -8.51 26.65 -20.85
C ASN A 118 -8.25 25.49 -21.83
N LEU A 119 -7.90 24.31 -21.30
CA LEU A 119 -7.72 23.11 -22.13
C LEU A 119 -9.03 22.67 -22.80
N GLN A 120 -10.17 22.86 -22.12
CA GLN A 120 -11.49 22.59 -22.72
C GLN A 120 -11.89 23.63 -23.77
N GLU A 121 -11.54 24.90 -23.58
CA GLU A 121 -11.85 25.97 -24.54
C GLU A 121 -10.98 25.93 -25.81
N SER A 122 -9.82 25.26 -25.76
CA SER A 122 -8.90 25.10 -26.90
C SER A 122 -9.07 23.80 -27.69
N GLN A 123 -10.05 22.94 -27.32
CA GLN A 123 -10.45 21.76 -28.11
C GLN A 123 -11.59 22.08 -29.08
#